data_AF-A0A1F9PQ08-F1
#
_entry.id   AF-A0A1F9PQ08-F1
#
_cell.length_a   1.000
_cell.length_b   1.000
_cell.length_c   1.000
_cell.angle_alpha   90.00
_cell.angle_beta   90.00
_cell.angle_gamma   90.00
#
_symmetry.space_group_name_H-M   'P 1'
#
loop_
_entity.id
_entity.type
_entity.pdbx_description
1 polymer ?
#
loop_
_entity_poly.entity_id
_entity_poly.type
_entity_poly.pdbx_seq_one_letter_code
_entity_poly.pdbx_strand_id
1 'polypeptide(L)'
;MHQRLVNIVVMVALTAVICLPGMAQADYVQAWMENGYYQGTLQTWDTAEAFLLSDGNWTGTGLSFADTSWTATLVNPKYALATGPAHSGNFYFTTSATDLTGPFSFDWVLSNHGVIVGVQRSIYTPGGDWSYADLTANPPSENRFPAPLPPSLLLLGSALVGLGLLRRRKPTERLPLPL
;
A
#
# COMPACT_ATOMS: atom_id res chain seq x y z
N MET A 1 31.21 -16.18 29.35
CA MET A 1 31.13 -15.80 27.91
C MET A 1 29.84 -16.27 27.22
N HIS A 2 29.29 -17.45 27.54
CA HIS A 2 28.06 -17.98 26.92
C HIS A 2 26.78 -17.14 27.10
N GLN A 3 26.60 -16.48 28.25
CA GLN A 3 25.35 -15.77 28.56
C GLN A 3 25.11 -14.52 27.69
N ARG A 4 26.19 -13.90 27.18
CA ARG A 4 26.08 -12.76 26.24
C ARG A 4 25.66 -13.19 24.83
N LEU A 5 26.04 -14.40 24.43
CA LEU A 5 25.77 -14.94 23.10
C LEU A 5 24.29 -15.34 22.97
N VAL A 6 23.73 -15.95 24.03
CA VAL A 6 22.29 -16.28 24.11
C VAL A 6 21.42 -15.04 24.01
N ASN A 7 21.76 -13.96 24.72
CA ASN A 7 20.96 -12.73 24.68
C ASN A 7 20.97 -12.04 23.29
N ILE A 8 22.10 -12.09 22.58
CA ILE A 8 22.19 -11.54 21.22
C ILE A 8 21.34 -12.35 20.24
N VAL A 9 21.38 -13.69 20.33
CA VAL A 9 20.58 -14.57 19.47
C VAL A 9 19.08 -14.38 19.72
N VAL A 10 18.66 -14.27 20.99
CA VAL A 10 17.25 -14.03 21.33
C VAL A 10 16.78 -12.66 20.83
N MET A 11 17.59 -11.60 20.96
CA MET A 11 17.23 -10.28 20.42
C MET A 11 17.13 -10.27 18.90
N VAL A 12 18.06 -10.91 18.19
CA VAL A 12 17.99 -11.00 16.72
C VAL A 12 16.78 -11.82 16.27
N ALA A 13 16.47 -12.93 16.95
CA ALA A 13 15.28 -13.73 16.66
C ALA A 13 13.98 -12.96 16.92
N LEU A 14 13.88 -12.21 18.03
CA LEU A 14 12.70 -11.39 18.31
C LEU A 14 12.54 -10.26 17.28
N THR A 15 13.65 -9.65 16.86
CA THR A 15 13.63 -8.58 15.85
C THR A 15 13.22 -9.14 14.48
N ALA A 16 13.70 -10.33 14.12
CA ALA A 16 13.28 -11.01 12.89
C ALA A 16 11.78 -11.36 12.92
N VAL A 17 11.24 -11.84 14.05
CA VAL A 17 9.81 -12.18 14.19
C VAL A 17 8.92 -10.94 14.18
N ILE A 18 9.37 -9.79 14.72
CA ILE A 18 8.60 -8.54 14.71
C ILE A 18 8.71 -7.81 13.36
N CYS A 19 9.83 -7.99 12.63
CA CYS A 19 10.08 -7.34 11.34
C CYS A 19 9.72 -8.18 10.12
N LEU A 20 9.29 -9.43 10.28
CA LEU A 20 8.65 -10.18 9.21
C LEU A 20 7.18 -9.79 9.22
N PRO A 21 6.71 -8.84 8.38
CA PRO A 21 5.28 -8.76 8.12
C PRO A 21 4.87 -10.16 7.70
N GLY A 22 3.98 -10.79 8.48
CA GLY A 22 3.35 -12.03 8.06
C GLY A 22 2.88 -11.80 6.64
N MET A 23 3.40 -12.57 5.69
CA MET A 23 3.02 -12.43 4.29
C MET A 23 1.53 -12.75 4.23
N ALA A 24 0.69 -11.71 4.33
CA ALA A 24 -0.74 -11.83 4.16
C ALA A 24 -0.93 -12.37 2.74
N GLN A 25 -1.31 -13.64 2.65
CA GLN A 25 -1.72 -14.24 1.41
C GLN A 25 -3.00 -13.51 0.99
N ALA A 26 -3.08 -13.06 -0.26
CA ALA A 26 -4.31 -12.46 -0.76
C ALA A 26 -5.43 -13.50 -0.71
N ASP A 27 -6.52 -13.18 -0.01
CA ASP A 27 -7.75 -13.97 -0.03
C ASP A 27 -8.46 -13.85 -1.39
N TYR A 28 -8.13 -12.80 -2.15
CA TYR A 28 -8.76 -12.49 -3.43
C TYR A 28 -7.77 -11.98 -4.47
N VAL A 29 -7.82 -12.56 -5.68
CA VAL A 29 -7.03 -12.16 -6.84
C VAL A 29 -7.91 -12.21 -8.08
N GLN A 30 -8.00 -11.11 -8.83
CA GLN A 30 -8.86 -11.02 -10.03
C GLN A 30 -8.17 -10.27 -11.15
N ALA A 31 -8.22 -10.84 -12.35
CA ALA A 31 -7.77 -10.20 -13.57
C ALA A 31 -8.89 -9.35 -14.19
N TRP A 32 -8.50 -8.21 -14.75
CA TRP A 32 -9.36 -7.17 -15.27
C TRP A 32 -8.92 -6.77 -16.67
N MET A 33 -9.86 -6.17 -17.40
CA MET A 33 -9.61 -5.47 -18.64
C MET A 33 -10.38 -4.15 -18.61
N GLU A 34 -9.65 -3.05 -18.69
CA GLU A 34 -10.19 -1.70 -18.86
C GLU A 34 -9.88 -1.24 -20.29
N ASN A 35 -10.82 -0.63 -21.01
CA ASN A 35 -10.62 -0.19 -22.38
C ASN A 35 -10.70 1.34 -22.58
N GLY A 36 -11.00 2.08 -21.52
CA GLY A 36 -11.14 3.53 -21.52
C GLY A 36 -12.42 4.01 -22.18
N TYR A 37 -13.41 3.15 -22.37
CA TYR A 37 -14.67 3.53 -22.99
C TYR A 37 -15.63 4.15 -21.98
N TYR A 38 -15.58 5.48 -21.87
CA TYR A 38 -16.40 6.25 -20.94
C TYR A 38 -17.26 7.26 -21.70
N GLN A 39 -18.52 7.39 -21.30
CA GLN A 39 -19.50 8.31 -21.93
C GLN A 39 -19.60 8.17 -23.46
N GLY A 40 -19.45 6.95 -23.99
CA GLY A 40 -19.54 6.68 -25.42
C GLY A 40 -18.28 6.98 -26.24
N THR A 41 -17.16 7.32 -25.59
CA THR A 41 -15.90 7.67 -26.27
C THR A 41 -14.73 6.91 -25.66
N LEU A 42 -13.80 6.45 -26.50
CA LEU A 42 -12.51 5.93 -26.03
C LEU A 42 -11.63 7.08 -25.57
N GLN A 43 -11.27 7.08 -24.30
CA GLN A 43 -10.37 8.04 -23.69
C GLN A 43 -8.95 7.51 -23.66
N THR A 44 -7.97 8.41 -23.60
CA THR A 44 -6.59 8.06 -23.24
C THR A 44 -6.35 8.37 -21.77
N TRP A 45 -5.53 7.59 -21.08
CA TRP A 45 -5.22 7.81 -19.65
C TRP A 45 -3.76 7.45 -19.35
N ASP A 46 -3.19 8.10 -18.34
CA ASP A 46 -1.81 7.87 -17.86
C ASP A 46 -1.76 7.48 -16.38
N THR A 47 -2.91 7.53 -15.72
CA THR A 47 -3.05 7.32 -14.29
C THR A 47 -4.30 6.48 -14.03
N ALA A 48 -4.17 5.49 -13.15
CA ALA A 48 -5.27 4.66 -12.66
C ALA A 48 -5.22 4.60 -11.14
N GLU A 49 -6.33 4.97 -10.48
CA GLU A 49 -6.49 4.91 -9.03
C GLU A 49 -7.53 3.85 -8.68
N ALA A 50 -7.24 3.05 -7.65
CA ALA A 50 -8.15 2.03 -7.14
C ALA A 50 -8.41 2.22 -5.64
N PHE A 51 -9.68 2.41 -5.29
CA PHE A 51 -10.14 2.65 -3.92
C PHE A 51 -10.99 1.49 -3.45
N LEU A 52 -10.50 0.70 -2.49
CA LEU A 52 -11.25 -0.38 -1.86
C LEU A 52 -12.26 0.23 -0.88
N LEU A 53 -13.55 0.06 -1.14
CA LEU A 53 -14.63 0.65 -0.34
C LEU A 53 -15.13 -0.28 0.76
N SER A 54 -15.11 -1.58 0.49
CA SER A 54 -15.56 -2.60 1.43
C SER A 54 -14.52 -2.87 2.51
N ASP A 55 -14.91 -3.64 3.53
CA ASP A 55 -13.98 -4.16 4.54
C ASP A 55 -12.83 -4.93 3.90
N GLY A 56 -11.67 -4.97 4.57
CA GLY A 56 -10.44 -5.62 4.08
C GLY A 56 -9.35 -4.66 3.63
N ASN A 57 -8.29 -5.15 3.01
CA ASN A 57 -7.17 -4.31 2.55
C ASN A 57 -6.63 -4.80 1.21
N TRP A 58 -6.09 -3.89 0.41
CA TRP A 58 -5.24 -4.27 -0.72
C TRP A 58 -3.99 -5.02 -0.21
N THR A 59 -3.55 -6.02 -0.97
CA THR A 59 -2.30 -6.76 -0.70
C THR A 59 -1.22 -6.39 -1.71
N GLY A 60 0.04 -6.42 -1.27
CA GLY A 60 1.18 -6.01 -2.09
C GLY A 60 1.04 -4.55 -2.54
N THR A 61 1.06 -4.32 -3.86
CA THR A 61 0.83 -3.01 -4.47
C THR A 61 -0.66 -2.70 -4.69
N GLY A 62 -1.56 -3.63 -4.39
CA GLY A 62 -3.00 -3.60 -4.69
C GLY A 62 -3.33 -3.89 -6.16
N LEU A 63 -2.52 -3.33 -7.07
CA LEU A 63 -2.61 -3.51 -8.52
C LEU A 63 -1.32 -4.12 -9.06
N SER A 64 -1.44 -5.01 -10.04
CA SER A 64 -0.30 -5.55 -10.77
C SER A 64 -0.59 -5.57 -12.28
N PHE A 65 0.44 -5.31 -13.07
CA PHE A 65 0.37 -5.16 -14.51
C PHE A 65 1.37 -6.11 -15.17
N ALA A 66 1.00 -6.69 -16.31
CA ALA A 66 1.95 -7.42 -17.15
C ALA A 66 2.89 -6.47 -17.91
N ASP A 67 2.41 -5.26 -18.22
CA ASP A 67 3.19 -4.20 -18.84
C ASP A 67 4.08 -3.52 -17.81
N THR A 68 5.39 -3.65 -17.98
CA THR A 68 6.42 -3.08 -17.10
C THR A 68 6.56 -1.56 -17.22
N SER A 69 5.94 -0.92 -18.21
CA SER A 69 5.93 0.53 -18.34
C SER A 69 5.01 1.23 -17.33
N TRP A 70 4.14 0.46 -16.67
CA TRP A 70 3.27 0.92 -15.59
C TRP A 70 3.83 0.54 -14.23
N THR A 71 3.76 1.48 -13.28
CA THR A 71 4.18 1.26 -11.89
C THR A 71 2.99 1.41 -10.96
N ALA A 72 2.74 0.39 -10.14
CA ALA A 72 1.75 0.41 -9.07
C ALA A 72 2.40 0.74 -7.72
N THR A 73 1.72 1.56 -6.93
CA THR A 73 2.12 1.92 -5.57
C THR A 73 0.90 1.81 -4.66
N LEU A 74 1.04 1.09 -3.54
CA LEU A 74 0.05 1.11 -2.48
C LEU A 74 0.28 2.36 -1.62
N VAL A 75 -0.63 3.34 -1.68
CA VAL A 75 -0.51 4.62 -0.96
C VAL A 75 -0.99 4.47 0.48
N ASN A 76 -2.10 3.76 0.67
CA ASN A 76 -2.61 3.32 1.97
C ASN A 76 -3.35 1.98 1.79
N PRO A 77 -3.74 1.28 2.87
CA PRO A 77 -4.35 -0.05 2.76
C PRO A 77 -5.62 -0.14 1.89
N LYS A 78 -6.28 0.99 1.60
CA LYS A 78 -7.49 1.09 0.79
C LYS A 78 -7.27 1.78 -0.56
N TYR A 79 -6.10 2.36 -0.81
CA TYR A 79 -5.83 3.15 -2.01
C TYR A 79 -4.53 2.71 -2.68
N ALA A 80 -4.67 2.23 -3.91
CA ALA A 80 -3.57 1.94 -4.81
C ALA A 80 -3.58 2.92 -5.98
N LEU A 81 -2.38 3.39 -6.35
CA LEU A 81 -2.14 4.31 -7.45
C LEU A 81 -1.24 3.63 -8.48
N ALA A 82 -1.63 3.69 -9.74
CA ALA A 82 -0.82 3.26 -10.86
C ALA A 82 -0.60 4.40 -11.83
N THR A 83 0.63 4.53 -12.31
CA THR A 83 1.03 5.56 -13.30
C THR A 83 1.87 4.92 -14.39
N GLY A 84 1.76 5.43 -15.60
CA GLY A 84 2.48 4.93 -16.76
C GLY A 84 2.44 5.91 -17.94
N PRO A 85 2.92 5.50 -19.12
CA PRO A 85 2.71 6.26 -20.34
C PRO A 85 1.22 6.33 -20.68
N ALA A 86 0.83 7.37 -21.44
CA ALA A 86 -0.53 7.48 -21.94
C ALA A 86 -0.94 6.22 -22.74
N HIS A 87 -2.03 5.60 -22.32
CA HIS A 87 -2.56 4.35 -22.87
C HIS A 87 -3.95 4.56 -23.45
N SER A 88 -4.31 3.72 -24.43
CA SER A 88 -5.64 3.67 -25.03
C SER A 88 -5.97 2.24 -25.44
N GLY A 89 -7.21 1.81 -25.25
CA GLY A 89 -7.66 0.45 -25.57
C GLY A 89 -7.44 -0.54 -24.43
N ASN A 90 -7.51 -1.84 -24.71
CA ASN A 90 -7.53 -2.87 -23.67
C ASN A 90 -6.26 -2.84 -22.80
N PHE A 91 -6.46 -2.61 -21.51
CA PHE A 91 -5.45 -2.53 -20.47
C PHE A 91 -5.75 -3.61 -19.44
N TYR A 92 -4.82 -4.55 -19.28
CA TYR A 92 -5.00 -5.72 -18.44
C TYR A 92 -4.24 -5.57 -17.13
N PHE A 93 -4.92 -5.83 -16.03
CA PHE A 93 -4.33 -5.73 -14.70
C PHE A 93 -4.97 -6.72 -13.75
N THR A 94 -4.29 -6.99 -12.63
CA THR A 94 -4.79 -7.88 -11.59
C THR A 94 -4.89 -7.10 -10.29
N THR A 95 -6.04 -7.17 -9.62
CA THR A 95 -6.22 -6.66 -8.26
C THR A 95 -5.99 -7.77 -7.24
N SER A 96 -5.50 -7.43 -6.05
CA SER A 96 -5.32 -8.40 -4.97
C SER A 96 -5.65 -7.79 -3.62
N ALA A 97 -6.52 -8.46 -2.86
CA ALA A 97 -7.01 -8.00 -1.56
C ALA A 97 -7.09 -9.15 -0.52
N THR A 98 -7.14 -8.79 0.75
CA THR A 98 -7.21 -9.69 1.92
C THR A 98 -8.25 -9.18 2.90
N ASP A 99 -8.65 -10.05 3.82
CA ASP A 99 -9.60 -9.76 4.90
C ASP A 99 -11.00 -9.38 4.38
N LEU A 100 -11.39 -9.93 3.24
CA LEU A 100 -12.72 -9.75 2.65
C LEU A 100 -13.70 -10.76 3.27
N THR A 101 -14.74 -10.27 3.97
CA THR A 101 -15.70 -11.13 4.70
C THR A 101 -17.12 -11.13 4.12
N GLY A 102 -17.35 -10.40 3.02
CA GLY A 102 -18.67 -10.23 2.40
C GLY A 102 -18.61 -9.65 0.98
N PRO A 103 -19.70 -9.04 0.48
CA PRO A 103 -19.67 -8.28 -0.76
C PRO A 103 -18.56 -7.24 -0.75
N PHE A 104 -17.77 -7.23 -1.81
CA PHE A 104 -16.65 -6.33 -1.93
C PHE A 104 -16.84 -5.39 -3.10
N SER A 105 -16.41 -4.15 -2.94
CA SER A 105 -16.49 -3.14 -3.96
C SER A 105 -15.27 -2.24 -3.95
N PHE A 106 -14.93 -1.75 -5.13
CA PHE A 106 -13.89 -0.75 -5.29
C PHE A 106 -14.28 0.24 -6.38
N ASP A 107 -13.80 1.46 -6.23
CA ASP A 107 -13.86 2.47 -7.27
C ASP A 107 -12.57 2.49 -8.07
N TRP A 108 -12.71 2.58 -9.38
CA TRP A 108 -11.66 2.70 -10.35
C TRP A 108 -11.76 4.09 -10.99
N VAL A 109 -10.71 4.88 -10.89
CA VAL A 109 -10.64 6.22 -11.47
C VAL A 109 -9.51 6.26 -12.47
N LEU A 110 -9.81 6.63 -13.71
CA LEU A 110 -8.83 6.90 -14.74
C LEU A 110 -8.67 8.40 -14.91
N SER A 111 -7.42 8.84 -15.05
CA SER A 111 -7.12 10.23 -15.38
C SER A 111 -6.02 10.35 -16.44
N ASN A 112 -6.02 11.50 -17.11
CA ASN A 112 -5.06 11.88 -18.13
C ASN A 112 -4.52 13.26 -17.77
N HIS A 113 -3.23 13.35 -17.47
CA HIS A 113 -2.59 14.58 -16.98
C HIS A 113 -3.34 15.23 -15.80
N GLY A 114 -3.87 14.40 -14.90
CA GLY A 114 -4.61 14.84 -13.71
C GLY A 114 -6.09 15.20 -13.96
N VAL A 115 -6.60 15.08 -15.18
CA VAL A 115 -8.02 15.25 -15.48
C VAL A 115 -8.71 13.88 -15.46
N ILE A 116 -9.75 13.73 -14.65
CA ILE A 116 -10.54 12.49 -14.59
C ILE A 116 -11.25 12.28 -15.94
N VAL A 117 -11.02 11.12 -16.55
CA VAL A 117 -11.62 10.73 -17.83
C VAL A 117 -12.66 9.61 -17.68
N GLY A 118 -12.60 8.86 -16.58
CA GLY A 118 -13.53 7.78 -16.30
C GLY A 118 -13.55 7.42 -14.83
N VAL A 119 -14.74 7.14 -14.31
CA VAL A 119 -14.90 6.57 -12.97
C VAL A 119 -15.91 5.44 -13.02
N GLN A 120 -15.52 4.29 -12.50
CA GLN A 120 -16.38 3.11 -12.41
C GLN A 120 -16.32 2.51 -11.02
N ARG A 121 -17.47 2.15 -10.47
CA ARG A 121 -17.57 1.27 -9.31
C ARG A 121 -17.77 -0.15 -9.76
N SER A 122 -16.92 -1.05 -9.28
CA SER A 122 -17.07 -2.49 -9.45
C SER A 122 -17.52 -3.11 -8.14
N ILE A 123 -18.61 -3.89 -8.17
CA ILE A 123 -19.20 -4.54 -7.00
C ILE A 123 -19.32 -6.04 -7.24
N TYR A 124 -18.70 -6.81 -6.38
CA TYR A 124 -18.81 -8.26 -6.34
C TYR A 124 -19.74 -8.70 -5.23
N THR A 125 -20.68 -9.57 -5.57
CA THR A 125 -21.54 -10.26 -4.61
C THR A 125 -21.11 -11.73 -4.52
N PRO A 126 -20.80 -12.28 -3.34
CA PRO A 126 -20.39 -13.68 -3.21
C PRO A 126 -21.45 -14.63 -3.78
N GLY A 127 -21.04 -15.49 -4.70
CA GLY A 127 -21.94 -16.42 -5.40
C GLY A 127 -22.79 -15.80 -6.50
N GLY A 128 -22.55 -14.54 -6.86
CA GLY A 128 -23.18 -13.84 -7.98
C GLY A 128 -22.17 -13.27 -8.98
N ASP A 129 -22.70 -12.51 -9.95
CA ASP A 129 -21.91 -11.82 -10.96
C ASP A 129 -21.40 -10.45 -10.48
N TRP A 130 -20.45 -9.92 -11.24
CA TRP A 130 -20.02 -8.53 -11.11
C TRP A 130 -21.08 -7.56 -11.59
N SER A 131 -21.26 -6.48 -10.83
CA SER A 131 -22.04 -5.32 -11.26
C SER A 131 -21.17 -4.08 -11.32
N TYR A 132 -21.50 -3.20 -12.25
CA TYR A 132 -20.72 -2.02 -12.58
C TYR A 132 -21.61 -0.79 -12.57
N ALA A 133 -21.14 0.30 -11.96
CA ALA A 133 -21.80 1.59 -12.02
C ALA A 133 -20.83 2.65 -12.54
N ASP A 134 -21.25 3.39 -13.58
CA ASP A 134 -20.52 4.56 -14.04
C ASP A 134 -20.79 5.73 -13.08
N LEU A 135 -19.72 6.23 -12.46
CA LEU A 135 -19.76 7.33 -11.50
C LEU A 135 -19.12 8.61 -12.07
N THR A 136 -18.85 8.66 -13.38
CA THR A 136 -18.15 9.79 -14.02
C THR A 136 -18.87 11.12 -13.79
N ALA A 137 -20.21 11.11 -13.68
CA ALA A 137 -20.99 12.30 -13.39
C ALA A 137 -20.90 12.78 -11.93
N ASN A 138 -20.60 11.88 -10.99
CA ASN A 138 -20.50 12.17 -9.56
C ASN A 138 -19.30 11.41 -8.97
N PRO A 139 -18.07 11.82 -9.30
CA PRO A 139 -16.88 11.13 -8.85
C PRO A 139 -16.80 11.20 -7.31
N PRO A 140 -16.58 10.08 -6.63
CA PRO A 140 -16.53 10.04 -5.17
C PRO A 140 -15.28 10.76 -4.64
N SER A 141 -15.43 11.42 -3.48
CA SER A 141 -14.33 12.10 -2.80
C SER A 141 -13.57 11.13 -1.89
N GLU A 142 -12.84 10.19 -2.50
CA GLU A 142 -12.11 9.15 -1.77
C GLU A 142 -10.82 9.67 -1.11
N ASN A 143 -10.41 9.02 -0.02
CA ASN A 143 -9.22 9.37 0.74
C ASN A 143 -7.92 8.96 0.00
N ARG A 144 -7.24 9.95 -0.56
CA ARG A 144 -5.94 9.79 -1.26
C ARG A 144 -4.71 9.97 -0.36
N PHE A 145 -4.89 10.26 0.92
CA PHE A 145 -3.77 10.54 1.82
C PHE A 145 -3.04 9.24 2.21
N PRO A 146 -1.70 9.26 2.33
CA PRO A 146 -0.96 8.15 2.90
C PRO A 146 -1.45 7.80 4.30
N ALA A 147 -1.39 6.51 4.66
CA ALA A 147 -1.75 6.09 6.00
C ALA A 147 -0.88 6.82 7.05
N PRO A 148 -1.45 7.26 8.18
CA PRO A 148 -0.67 7.85 9.27
C PRO A 148 0.45 6.90 9.68
N LEU A 149 1.65 7.45 9.91
CA LEU A 149 2.79 6.65 10.36
C LEU A 149 2.41 5.93 11.67
N PRO A 150 2.69 4.62 11.79
CA PRO A 150 2.36 3.89 12.99
C PRO A 150 3.09 4.49 14.21
N PRO A 151 2.45 4.58 15.39
CA PRO A 151 3.06 5.13 16.60
C PRO A 151 4.38 4.47 17.00
N SER A 152 4.58 3.22 16.59
CA SER A 152 5.83 2.48 16.78
C SER A 152 7.04 3.14 16.12
N LEU A 153 6.89 3.82 14.97
CA LEU A 153 7.98 4.56 14.33
C LEU A 153 8.34 5.83 15.11
N LEU A 154 7.35 6.50 15.71
CA LEU A 154 7.59 7.63 16.62
C LEU A 154 8.29 7.17 17.91
N LEU A 155 7.89 6.01 18.44
CA LEU A 155 8.55 5.34 19.58
C LEU A 155 9.99 4.93 19.24
N LEU A 156 10.23 4.40 18.03
CA LEU A 156 11.57 4.06 17.56
C LEU A 156 12.45 5.31 17.44
N GLY A 157 11.93 6.39 16.84
CA GLY A 157 12.63 7.66 16.74
C GLY A 157 12.99 8.25 18.11
N SER A 158 12.06 8.23 19.06
CA SER A 158 12.32 8.71 20.42
C SER A 158 13.30 7.82 21.20
N ALA A 159 13.25 6.50 21.03
CA ALA A 159 14.21 5.58 21.64
C ALA A 159 15.64 5.80 21.12
N LEU A 160 15.82 6.03 19.81
CA LEU A 160 17.12 6.33 19.20
C LEU A 160 17.71 7.65 19.72
N VAL A 161 16.88 8.69 19.86
CA VAL A 161 17.31 9.97 20.45
C VAL A 161 17.74 9.78 21.91
N GLY A 162 16.97 9.02 22.69
CA GLY A 162 17.30 8.70 24.09
C GLY A 162 18.64 7.96 24.22
N LEU A 163 18.90 6.96 23.39
CA LEU A 163 20.17 6.22 23.35
C LEU A 163 21.35 7.12 22.95
N GLY A 164 21.16 8.05 22.01
CA GLY A 164 22.17 9.03 21.62
C GLY A 164 22.58 9.95 22.77
N LEU A 165 21.62 10.42 23.57
CA LEU A 165 21.88 11.26 24.74
C LEU A 165 22.58 10.50 25.86
N LEU A 166 22.23 9.23 26.10
CA LEU A 166 22.90 8.39 27.09
C LEU A 166 24.36 8.09 26.72
N ARG A 167 24.66 7.92 25.43
CA ARG A 167 26.03 7.64 24.95
C ARG A 167 27.00 8.81 25.14
N ARG A 168 26.49 10.06 25.21
CA ARG A 168 27.28 11.26 25.50
C ARG A 168 27.68 11.41 26.98
N ARG A 169 27.12 10.60 27.88
CA ARG A 169 27.43 10.62 29.32
C ARG A 169 28.51 9.61 29.74
N LYS A 170 29.41 9.19 28.85
CA LYS A 170 30.60 8.46 29.33
C LYS A 170 31.46 9.43 30.16
N PRO A 171 31.73 9.14 31.45
CA PRO A 171 32.65 9.95 32.24
C PRO A 171 34.03 9.82 31.61
N THR A 172 34.63 10.95 31.27
CA THR A 172 36.06 11.02 31.00
C THR A 172 36.77 10.62 32.29
N GLU A 173 37.21 9.36 32.39
CA GLU A 173 38.12 8.92 33.46
C GLU A 173 39.37 9.80 33.39
N ARG A 174 39.49 10.71 34.35
CA ARG A 174 40.73 11.47 34.55
C ARG A 174 41.77 10.49 35.10
N LEU A 175 42.75 10.16 34.28
CA LEU A 175 43.93 9.42 34.70
C LEU A 175 44.63 10.18 35.85
N PRO A 176 45.00 9.50 36.95
CA PRO A 176 45.77 10.12 38.03
C PRO A 176 47.16 10.53 37.52
N LEU A 177 47.58 11.73 37.89
CA LEU A 177 48.92 12.26 37.59
C LEU A 177 50.00 11.45 38.31
N PRO A 178 51.10 11.09 37.64
CA PRO A 178 52.23 10.47 38.30
C PRO A 178 52.94 11.50 39.20
N LEU A 179 53.26 11.06 40.43
CA LEU A 179 54.07 11.77 41.42
C LEU A 179 55.55 11.79 41.01
#